data_AF-A0A832LAH8-F1
#
_entry.id   AF-A0A832LAH8-F1
#
_cell.length_a   1.000
_cell.length_b   1.000
_cell.length_c   1.000
_cell.angle_alpha   90.00
_cell.angle_beta   90.00
_cell.angle_gamma   90.00
#
_symmetry.space_group_name_H-M   'P 1'
#
loop_
_entity.id
_entity.type
_entity.pdbx_description
1 polymer ?
#
loop_
_entity_poly.entity_id
_entity_poly.type
_entity_poly.pdbx_seq_one_letter_code
_entity_poly.pdbx_strand_id
1 'polypeptide(L)' 'MVISRKGRMSKYQKIKAALDKATNVDEAFLFIEKFNLTNEEANKLVGDWKFKQHVLKVHGVI' A
#
# COMPACT_ATOMS: atom_id res chain seq x y z
N MET A 1 -24.63 10.00 -18.45
CA MET A 1 -23.23 9.54 -18.56
C MET A 1 -22.48 10.10 -17.35
N VAL A 2 -22.29 9.30 -16.30
CA VAL A 2 -21.58 9.75 -15.09
C VAL A 2 -20.11 9.84 -15.47
N ILE A 3 -19.64 11.05 -15.79
CA ILE A 3 -18.23 11.31 -16.01
C ILE A 3 -17.59 11.17 -14.62
N SER A 4 -17.17 9.96 -14.27
CA SER A 4 -16.33 9.69 -13.12
C SER A 4 -15.08 10.55 -13.32
N ARG A 5 -15.04 11.70 -12.64
CA ARG A 5 -13.82 12.49 -12.50
C ARG A 5 -12.79 11.48 -12.00
N LYS A 6 -11.85 11.08 -12.86
CA LYS A 6 -10.66 10.32 -12.48
C LYS A 6 -9.87 11.28 -11.60
N GLY A 7 -10.33 11.43 -10.36
CA GLY A 7 -9.73 12.28 -9.35
C GLY A 7 -8.28 11.84 -9.26
N ARG A 8 -7.39 12.82 -9.40
CA ARG A 8 -5.94 12.62 -9.26
C ARG A 8 -5.73 11.68 -8.08
N MET A 9 -5.15 10.49 -8.33
CA MET A 9 -4.95 9.51 -7.27
C MET A 9 -4.25 10.19 -6.10
N SER A 10 -4.86 10.12 -4.92
CA SER A 10 -4.29 10.63 -3.69
C SER A 10 -2.90 10.02 -3.48
N LYS A 11 -1.96 10.78 -2.89
CA LYS A 11 -0.61 10.27 -2.54
C LYS A 11 -0.71 8.91 -1.85
N TYR A 12 -1.68 8.76 -0.94
CA TYR A 12 -1.97 7.52 -0.21
C TYR A 12 -2.41 6.37 -1.12
N GLN A 13 -3.23 6.62 -2.14
CA GLN A 13 -3.65 5.59 -3.09
C GLN A 13 -2.49 5.10 -3.95
N LYS A 14 -1.57 5.99 -4.34
CA LYS A 14 -0.36 5.60 -5.08
C LYS A 14 0.56 4.73 -4.23
N ILE A 15 0.74 5.09 -2.96
CA ILE A 15 1.51 4.30 -2.00
C ILE A 15 0.87 2.92 -1.82
N LYS A 16 -0.45 2.87 -1.59
CA LYS A 16 -1.17 1.60 -1.43
C LYS A 16 -1.08 0.72 -2.67
N ALA A 17 -1.21 1.27 -3.87
CA ALA A 17 -1.06 0.53 -5.11
C ALA A 17 0.38 0.04 -5.36
N ALA A 18 1.39 0.76 -4.87
CA ALA A 18 2.77 0.31 -4.91
C ALA A 18 3.02 -0.82 -3.90
N LEU A 19 2.47 -0.69 -2.68
CA LEU A 19 2.51 -1.74 -1.65
C LEU A 19 1.78 -3.01 -2.09
N ASP A 20 0.65 -2.90 -2.80
CA ASP A 20 -0.09 -4.06 -3.34
C ASP A 20 0.75 -4.91 -4.31
N LYS A 21 1.70 -4.27 -5.02
CA LYS A 21 2.66 -4.95 -5.90
C LYS A 21 3.86 -5.56 -5.17
N ALA A 22 4.08 -5.19 -3.92
CA ALA A 22 5.18 -5.74 -3.13
C ALA A 22 4.87 -7.18 -2.75
N THR A 23 5.87 -8.06 -2.84
CA THR A 23 5.74 -9.47 -2.42
C THR A 23 6.32 -9.66 -1.03
N ASN A 24 7.36 -8.87 -0.70
CA ASN A 24 8.11 -8.94 0.53
C ASN A 24 8.16 -7.59 1.25
N VAL A 25 8.52 -7.62 2.54
CA VAL A 25 8.63 -6.42 3.38
C VAL A 25 9.71 -5.47 2.87
N ASP A 26 10.85 -5.99 2.41
CA ASP A 26 11.93 -5.16 1.85
C ASP A 26 11.49 -4.39 0.59
N GLU A 27 10.73 -5.04 -0.30
CA GLU A 27 10.16 -4.38 -1.48
C GLU A 27 9.15 -3.31 -1.07
N ALA A 28 8.32 -3.59 -0.05
CA ALA A 28 7.37 -2.63 0.48
C ALA A 28 8.09 -1.36 0.99
N PHE A 29 9.22 -1.50 1.68
CA PHE A 29 10.05 -0.37 2.11
C PHE A 29 10.67 0.39 0.92
N LEU A 30 11.20 -0.32 -0.09
CA LEU A 30 11.73 0.31 -1.30
C LEU A 30 10.66 1.10 -2.08
N PHE A 31 9.40 0.66 -2.07
CA PHE A 31 8.31 1.35 -2.73
C PHE A 31 7.87 2.62 -2.00
N ILE A 32 7.81 2.58 -0.66
CA ILE A 32 7.39 3.74 0.14
C ILE A 32 8.50 4.78 0.33
N GLU A 33 9.77 4.37 0.29
CA GLU A 33 10.93 5.26 0.36
C GLU A 33 10.86 6.35 -0.73
N LYS A 34 10.37 5.99 -1.93
CA LYS A 34 10.16 6.90 -3.07
C LYS A 34 9.17 8.04 -2.80
N PHE A 35 8.35 7.92 -1.75
CA PHE A 35 7.34 8.93 -1.40
C PHE A 35 7.80 9.89 -0.29
N ASN A 36 9.05 9.77 0.16
CA ASN A 36 9.69 10.60 1.17
C ASN A 36 8.79 10.75 2.42
N LEU A 37 8.34 9.60 2.93
CA LEU A 37 7.48 9.51 4.11
C LEU A 37 8.34 9.56 5.37
N THR A 38 7.74 10.00 6.48
CA THR A 38 8.39 9.85 7.78
C THR A 38 8.50 8.37 8.15
N ASN A 39 9.49 8.02 8.98
CA ASN A 39 9.66 6.64 9.45
C ASN A 39 8.41 6.09 10.15
N GLU A 40 7.67 6.93 10.88
CA GLU A 40 6.40 6.53 11.50
C GLU A 40 5.31 6.21 10.47
N GLU A 41 5.13 7.06 9.46
CA GLU A 41 4.15 6.82 8.39
C GLU A 41 4.51 5.58 7.58
N ALA A 42 5.79 5.40 7.24
CA ALA A 42 6.29 4.25 6.51
C ALA A 42 6.02 2.94 7.29
N ASN A 43 6.37 2.90 8.57
CA ASN A 43 6.12 1.75 9.43
C ASN A 43 4.63 1.43 9.56
N LYS A 44 3.78 2.46 9.72
CA LYS A 44 2.33 2.28 9.77
C LYS A 44 1.77 1.68 8.48
N LEU A 45 2.19 2.20 7.34
CA LEU A 45 1.76 1.73 6.01
C LEU A 45 2.19 0.29 5.72
N VAL A 46 3.44 -0.07 6.04
CA VAL A 46 3.97 -1.43 5.88
C VAL A 46 3.29 -2.38 6.87
N GLY A 47 3.06 -1.93 8.10
CA GLY A 47 2.33 -2.68 9.12
C GLY A 47 0.90 -3.02 8.68
N ASP A 48 0.15 -2.03 8.20
CA ASP A 48 -1.20 -2.21 7.66
C ASP A 48 -1.21 -3.17 6.47
N TRP A 49 -0.24 -3.04 5.55
CA TRP A 49 -0.11 -3.94 4.41
C TRP A 49 0.20 -5.38 4.84
N LYS A 50 1.15 -5.56 5.78
CA LYS A 50 1.54 -6.88 6.32
C LYS A 50 0.38 -7.54 7.04
N PHE A 51 -0.38 -6.77 7.83
CA PHE A 51 -1.60 -7.26 8.48
C PHE A 51 -2.62 -7.72 7.44
N LYS A 52 -2.83 -6.93 6.37
CA LYS A 52 -3.71 -7.33 5.27
C LYS A 52 -3.27 -8.61 4.59
N GLN A 53 -1.99 -8.76 4.27
CA GLN A 53 -1.43 -9.98 3.69
C GLN A 53 -1.60 -11.18 4.63
N HIS A 54 -1.38 -10.97 5.93
CA HIS A 54 -1.61 -12.00 6.94
C HIS A 54 -3.08 -12.43 7.01
N VAL A 55 -4.01 -11.47 7.05
CA VAL A 55 -5.46 -11.73 7.02
C VAL A 55 -5.86 -12.47 5.76
N LEU A 56 -5.38 -12.07 4.58
CA LEU A 56 -5.65 -12.76 3.32
C LEU A 56 -5.12 -14.20 3.33
N LYS A 57 -3.91 -14.41 3.87
CA LYS A 57 -3.29 -15.73 4.00
C LYS A 57 -4.02 -16.64 4.99
N VAL A 58 -4.52 -16.08 6.10
CA VAL A 58 -5.21 -16.83 7.17
C VAL A 58 -6.66 -17.11 6.80
N HIS A 59 -7.36 -16.14 6.24
CA HIS A 59 -8.79 -16.24 5.93
C HIS A 59 -9.08 -16.74 4.51
N GLY A 60 -8.05 -17.01 3.69
CA GLY A 60 -8.20 -17.78 2.46
C GLY A 60 -9.24 -17.23 1.48
N VAL A 61 -9.42 -15.91 1.42
CA VAL A 61 -10.20 -15.29 0.34
C VAL A 61 -9.27 -15.16 -0.86
N ILE A 62 -8.99 -16.29 -1.51
CA ILE A 62 -8.46 -16.40 -2.88
C ILE A 62 -9.50 -17.18 -3.68
#